data_AF-A0A941P5P8-F1
#
_entry.id   AF-A0A941P5P8-F1
#
_cell.length_a   1.000
_cell.length_b   1.000
_cell.length_c   1.000
_cell.angle_alpha   90.00
_cell.angle_beta   90.00
_cell.angle_gamma   90.00
#
_symmetry.space_group_name_H-M   'P 1'
#
loop_
_entity.id
_entity.type
_entity.pdbx_description
1 polymer ?
#
loop_
_entity_poly.entity_id
_entity_poly.type
_entity_poly.pdbx_seq_one_letter_code
_entity_poly.pdbx_strand_id
1 'polypeptide(L)'
;MYLAIVTALMLVLPVGSIGLEAVIGGHGLSALLVAKWFVIWSVGARLFLAGMRQIVQPRYTAEVILSLKHEESHVLVRELGFANLAVGLAGLASWLFPTWV
;
A
#
# COMPACT_ATOMS: atom_id res chain seq x y z
N MET A 1 -2.12 15.34 6.75
CA MET A 1 -1.06 14.40 6.33
C MET A 1 -1.61 13.08 5.78
N TYR A 2 -2.61 12.46 6.41
CA TYR A 2 -3.18 11.18 5.94
C TYR A 2 -3.64 11.21 4.47
N LEU A 3 -4.47 12.20 4.07
CA LEU A 3 -4.92 12.36 2.68
C LEU A 3 -3.74 12.49 1.71
N ALA A 4 -2.73 13.32 2.04
CA ALA A 4 -1.56 13.52 1.19
C ALA A 4 -0.78 12.21 0.95
N ILE A 5 -0.58 11.41 1.99
CA ILE A 5 0.08 10.09 1.88
C ILE A 5 -0.76 9.15 1.02
N VAL A 6 -2.08 9.10 1.24
CA VAL A 6 -2.98 8.25 0.46
C VAL A 6 -2.98 8.65 -1.02
N THR A 7 -3.12 9.94 -1.32
CA THR A 7 -3.06 10.46 -2.69
C THR A 7 -1.70 10.20 -3.34
N ALA A 8 -0.61 10.35 -2.60
CA ALA A 8 0.72 10.05 -3.10
C ALA A 8 0.85 8.57 -3.48
N LEU A 9 0.49 7.64 -2.58
CA LEU A 9 0.68 6.21 -2.76
C LEU A 9 -0.33 5.57 -3.71
N MET A 10 -1.55 6.10 -3.82
CA MET A 10 -2.60 5.52 -4.67
C MET A 10 -2.68 6.14 -6.06
N LEU A 11 -2.12 7.34 -6.27
CA LEU A 11 -2.26 8.06 -7.52
C LEU A 11 -0.93 8.61 -8.03
N VAL A 12 -0.33 9.53 -7.29
CA VAL A 12 0.81 10.31 -7.81
C VAL A 12 2.01 9.43 -8.13
N LEU A 13 2.42 8.56 -7.18
CA LEU A 13 3.59 7.70 -7.34
C LEU A 13 3.35 6.56 -8.33
N PRO A 14 2.21 5.82 -8.31
CA PRO A 14 1.91 4.84 -9.34
C PRO A 14 1.89 5.45 -10.75
N VAL A 15 1.14 6.53 -10.96
CA VAL A 15 0.99 7.16 -12.28
C VAL A 15 2.32 7.73 -12.77
N GLY A 16 3.06 8.41 -11.89
CA GLY A 16 4.38 8.93 -12.21
C GLY A 16 5.37 7.83 -12.61
N SER A 17 5.37 6.70 -11.88
CA SER A 17 6.28 5.58 -12.17
C SER A 17 5.93 4.88 -13.48
N ILE A 18 4.64 4.66 -13.74
CA ILE A 18 4.14 4.12 -15.01
C ILE A 18 4.54 5.03 -16.18
N GLY A 19 4.29 6.34 -16.06
CA GLY A 19 4.61 7.30 -17.10
C GLY A 19 6.11 7.39 -17.36
N LEU A 20 6.93 7.43 -16.31
CA LEU A 20 8.38 7.51 -16.43
C LEU A 20 8.96 6.26 -17.11
N GLU A 21 8.54 5.06 -16.69
CA GLU A 21 9.02 3.82 -17.31
C GLU A 21 8.53 3.65 -18.75
N ALA A 22 7.30 4.08 -19.06
CA ALA A 22 6.80 4.08 -20.45
C ALA A 22 7.62 5.00 -21.36
N VAL A 23 7.95 6.21 -20.88
CA VAL A 23 8.74 7.18 -21.67
C VAL A 23 10.20 6.75 -21.81
N ILE A 24 10.85 6.30 -20.73
CA ILE A 24 12.27 5.90 -20.77
C ILE A 24 12.47 4.57 -21.49
N GLY A 25 11.59 3.59 -21.27
CA GLY A 25 11.66 2.31 -21.96
C GLY A 25 11.30 2.41 -23.44
N GLY A 26 10.49 3.40 -23.83
CA GLY A 26 9.95 3.50 -25.19
C GLY A 26 8.89 2.44 -25.48
N HIS A 27 8.32 1.83 -24.43
CA HIS A 27 7.27 0.81 -24.55
C HIS A 27 5.89 1.47 -24.38
N GLY A 28 4.88 0.98 -25.09
CA GLY A 28 3.50 1.41 -24.88
C GLY A 28 2.97 1.04 -23.49
N LEU A 29 1.91 1.72 -23.05
CA LEU A 29 1.17 1.36 -21.84
C LEU A 29 0.66 -0.08 -21.95
N SER A 30 1.14 -0.95 -21.07
CA SER A 30 0.71 -2.34 -20.99
C SER A 30 0.05 -2.63 -19.63
N ALA A 31 -0.85 -3.61 -19.61
CA ALA A 31 -1.48 -4.05 -18.37
C ALA A 31 -0.44 -4.52 -17.34
N LEU A 32 0.63 -5.18 -17.79
CA LEU A 32 1.71 -5.66 -16.91
C LEU A 32 2.49 -4.50 -16.27
N LEU A 33 2.79 -3.45 -17.02
CA LEU A 33 3.46 -2.26 -16.48
C LEU A 33 2.60 -1.59 -15.40
N VAL A 34 1.30 -1.46 -15.66
CA VAL A 34 0.35 -0.90 -14.68
C VAL A 34 0.27 -1.80 -13.45
N ALA A 35 0.16 -3.12 -13.64
CA ALA A 35 0.10 -4.09 -12.54
C ALA A 35 1.36 -4.03 -11.66
N LYS A 36 2.55 -4.00 -12.26
CA LYS A 36 3.84 -3.86 -11.55
C LYS A 36 3.81 -2.68 -10.59
N TRP A 37 3.54 -1.48 -11.10
CA TRP A 37 3.56 -0.26 -10.28
C TRP A 37 2.41 -0.17 -9.30
N PHE A 38 1.25 -0.72 -9.64
CA PHE A 38 0.13 -0.84 -8.73
C PHE A 38 0.46 -1.76 -7.55
N VAL A 39 1.07 -2.93 -7.80
CA VAL A 39 1.49 -3.86 -6.75
C VAL A 39 2.55 -3.23 -5.85
N ILE A 40 3.53 -2.52 -6.39
CA ILE A 40 4.58 -1.89 -5.57
C ILE A 40 4.01 -0.78 -4.69
N TRP A 41 3.23 0.14 -5.25
CA TRP A 41 2.78 1.33 -4.54
C TRP A 41 1.49 1.12 -3.77
N SER A 42 0.42 0.71 -4.46
CA SER A 42 -0.93 0.61 -3.89
C SER A 42 -1.08 -0.58 -2.96
N VAL A 43 -0.37 -1.69 -3.22
CA VAL A 43 -0.36 -2.87 -2.35
C VAL A 43 0.84 -2.81 -1.42
N GLY A 44 2.06 -2.79 -1.95
CA GLY A 44 3.30 -2.90 -1.19
C GLY A 44 3.47 -1.77 -0.18
N ALA A 45 3.82 -0.57 -0.65
CA ALA A 45 4.13 0.57 0.21
C ALA A 45 2.93 1.00 1.06
N ARG A 46 1.72 1.04 0.49
CA ARG A 46 0.52 1.46 1.21
C ARG A 46 0.16 0.51 2.35
N LEU A 47 0.08 -0.79 2.09
CA LEU A 47 -0.29 -1.76 3.12
C LEU A 47 0.81 -1.94 4.14
N PHE A 48 2.09 -1.83 3.74
CA PHE A 48 3.20 -1.81 4.68
C PHE A 48 3.06 -0.68 5.70
N LEU A 49 2.88 0.56 5.23
CA LEU A 49 2.73 1.73 6.10
C LEU A 49 1.46 1.67 6.94
N ALA A 50 0.33 1.24 6.35
CA ALA A 50 -0.92 1.05 7.06
C ALA A 50 -0.79 -0.02 8.15
N GLY A 51 -0.15 -1.15 7.84
CA GLY A 51 0.10 -2.26 8.75
C GLY A 51 0.95 -1.83 9.94
N MET A 52 2.08 -1.16 9.68
CA MET A 52 2.92 -0.57 10.74
C MET A 52 2.12 0.38 11.65
N ARG A 53 1.30 1.26 11.05
CA ARG A 53 0.47 2.19 11.80
C ARG A 53 -0.59 1.49 12.65
N GLN A 54 -1.23 0.45 12.13
CA GLN A 54 -2.26 -0.34 12.80
C GLN A 54 -1.69 -1.15 13.97
N ILE A 55 -0.47 -1.66 13.85
CA ILE A 55 0.23 -2.38 14.93
C ILE A 55 0.61 -1.41 16.05
N VAL A 56 1.30 -0.31 15.71
CA VAL A 56 1.85 0.65 16.69
C VAL A 56 0.78 1.54 17.31
N GLN A 57 -0.19 2.01 16.52
CA GLN A 57 -1.26 2.92 16.95
C GLN A 57 -2.63 2.46 16.44
N PRO A 58 -3.18 1.35 16.97
CA PRO A 58 -4.46 0.79 16.50
C PRO A 58 -5.64 1.76 16.73
N ARG A 59 -5.59 2.56 17.80
CA ARG A 59 -6.66 3.49 18.20
C ARG A 59 -7.09 4.43 17.08
N TYR A 60 -6.15 5.00 16.33
CA TYR A 60 -6.49 5.91 15.22
C TYR A 60 -7.33 5.21 14.15
N THR A 61 -6.96 3.98 13.79
CA THR A 61 -7.70 3.19 12.81
C THR A 61 -9.07 2.78 13.35
N ALA A 62 -9.14 2.32 14.60
CA ALA A 62 -10.40 1.95 15.23
C ALA A 62 -11.38 3.13 15.29
N GLU A 63 -10.97 4.25 15.90
CA GLU A 63 -11.87 5.36 16.20
C GLU A 63 -12.14 6.27 15.00
N VAL A 64 -11.10 6.59 14.21
CA VAL A 64 -11.21 7.61 13.13
C VAL A 64 -11.61 6.99 11.80
N ILE A 65 -11.10 5.80 11.48
CA ILE A 65 -11.34 5.15 10.19
C ILE A 65 -12.57 4.22 10.27
N LEU A 66 -12.61 3.36 11.29
CA LEU A 66 -13.66 2.33 11.42
C LEU A 66 -14.82 2.79 12.32
N SER A 67 -14.72 3.95 12.98
CA SER A 67 -15.72 4.48 13.91
C SER A 67 -16.10 3.51 15.05
N LEU A 68 -15.16 2.65 15.45
CA LEU A 68 -15.29 1.70 16.55
C LEU A 68 -14.84 2.37 17.86
N LYS A 69 -15.69 2.30 18.89
CA LYS A 69 -15.45 2.99 20.18
C LYS A 69 -15.04 2.05 21.32
N HIS A 70 -15.03 0.74 21.08
CA HIS A 70 -14.69 -0.26 22.08
C HIS A 70 -13.21 -0.63 22.01
N GLU A 71 -12.53 -0.70 23.15
CA GLU A 71 -11.10 -1.02 23.20
C GLU A 71 -10.78 -2.43 22.67
N GLU A 72 -11.73 -3.37 22.74
CA GLU A 72 -11.60 -4.72 22.19
C GLU A 72 -11.30 -4.70 20.67
N SER A 73 -11.78 -3.67 19.96
CA SER A 73 -11.50 -3.49 18.53
C SER A 73 -10.02 -3.26 18.22
N HIS A 74 -9.21 -2.86 19.21
CA HIS A 74 -7.78 -2.65 19.01
C HIS A 74 -7.04 -3.96 18.71
N VAL A 75 -7.49 -5.08 19.26
CA VAL A 75 -6.89 -6.40 18.97
C VAL A 75 -7.11 -6.75 17.50
N LEU A 76 -8.35 -6.60 17.02
CA LEU A 76 -8.70 -6.84 15.62
C LEU A 76 -7.94 -5.92 14.66
N VAL A 77 -7.78 -4.63 15.02
CA VAL A 77 -6.98 -3.69 14.23
C VAL A 77 -5.51 -4.10 14.17
N ARG A 78 -4.93 -4.64 15.24
CA ARG A 78 -3.56 -5.14 15.23
C ARG A 78 -3.40 -6.38 14.35
N GLU A 79 -4.35 -7.31 14.39
CA GLU A 79 -4.37 -8.48 13.51
C GLU A 79 -4.46 -8.08 12.04
N LEU A 80 -5.36 -7.14 11.72
CA LEU A 80 -5.43 -6.51 10.41
C LEU A 80 -4.10 -5.82 10.04
N GLY A 81 -3.45 -5.20 11.03
CA GLY A 81 -2.14 -4.58 10.89
C GLY A 81 -1.06 -5.56 10.47
N PHE A 82 -0.98 -6.73 11.11
CA PHE A 82 -0.05 -7.79 10.73
C PHE A 82 -0.37 -8.37 9.34
N ALA A 83 -1.65 -8.55 9.00
CA ALA A 83 -2.05 -8.99 7.67
C ALA A 83 -1.63 -7.98 6.59
N ASN A 84 -1.92 -6.69 6.79
CA ASN A 84 -1.50 -5.62 5.88
C ASN A 84 0.02 -5.49 5.80
N LEU A 85 0.74 -5.65 6.91
CA LEU A 85 2.19 -5.63 6.91
C LEU A 85 2.78 -6.78 6.08
N ALA A 86 2.26 -8.00 6.24
CA ALA A 86 2.71 -9.17 5.49
C ALA A 86 2.45 -9.03 3.98
N VAL A 87 1.24 -8.63 3.59
CA VAL A 87 0.90 -8.40 2.18
C VAL A 87 1.68 -7.22 1.60
N GLY A 88 1.88 -6.15 2.39
CA GLY A 88 2.70 -5.01 2.00
C GLY A 88 4.16 -5.39 1.78
N LEU A 89 4.74 -6.22 2.65
CA LEU A 89 6.08 -6.78 2.46
C LEU A 89 6.18 -7.63 1.20
N ALA A 90 5.20 -8.49 0.92
CA ALA A 90 5.16 -9.29 -0.29
C ALA A 90 5.05 -8.40 -1.56
N GLY A 91 4.20 -7.38 -1.52
CA GLY A 91 4.07 -6.40 -2.60
C GLY A 91 5.36 -5.62 -2.85
N LEU A 92 6.07 -5.20 -1.81
CA LEU A 92 7.40 -4.56 -1.96
C LEU A 92 8.46 -5.54 -2.47
N ALA A 93 8.43 -6.80 -2.02
CA ALA A 93 9.35 -7.83 -2.46
C ALA A 93 9.19 -8.18 -3.96
N SER A 94 8.05 -7.88 -4.59
CA SER A 94 7.87 -8.02 -6.04
C SER A 94 8.89 -7.21 -6.86
N TRP A 95 9.50 -6.18 -6.27
CA TRP A 95 10.63 -5.47 -6.90
C TRP A 95 11.85 -6.38 -7.10
N LEU A 96 12.11 -7.27 -6.14
CA LEU A 96 13.20 -8.26 -6.17
C LEU A 96 12.81 -9.54 -6.91
N PHE A 97 11.50 -9.83 -6.97
CA PHE A 97 10.94 -11.00 -7.64
C PHE A 97 9.89 -10.58 -8.69
N PRO A 98 10.30 -10.06 -9.86
CA PRO A 98 9.37 -9.51 -10.85
C PRO A 98 8.34 -10.49 -11.41
N THR A 99 8.59 -11.80 -11.27
CA THR A 99 7.68 -12.87 -11.72
C THR A 99 6.43 -13.04 -10.84
N TRP A 100 6.34 -12.32 -9.72
CA TRP A 100 5.18 -12.36 -8.82
C TRP A 100 4.03 -11.44 -9.26
N VAL A 101 4.20 -10.70 -10.35
CA VAL A 101 3.22 -9.75 -10.91
C VAL A 101 2.85 -10.13 -12.34
#